data_AF-A0AAV6ZKU6-F1
#
_entry.id   AF-A0AAV6ZKU6-F1
#
_cell.length_a   1.000
_cell.length_b   1.000
_cell.length_c   1.000
_cell.angle_alpha   90.00
_cell.angle_beta   90.00
_cell.angle_gamma   90.00
#
_symmetry.space_group_name_H-M   'P 1'
#
loop_
_entity.id
_entity.type
_entity.pdbx_description
1 polymer ?
#
loop_
_entity_poly.entity_id
_entity_poly.type
_entity_poly.pdbx_seq_one_letter_code
_entity_poly.pdbx_strand_id
1 'polypeptide(L)'
;MKCGDCNGSGKRSEEECMNCNGTGSMGCRTCNQTNVQTCPGCSGKGQVMTFIELTVTWKNNIYEFIPDHHSEFPTDLFKKVTGEKMYVDEQILVPPVINFPEPSINQNSQTAVQQHYSQYMSTCRILKQRHSIEWLPLTKVEYMWRGKRYDYFVYGKENEVYTDNYPQKCCCAVM
;
A
#
# COMPACT_ATOMS: atom_id res chain seq x y z
N MET A 1 7.89 39.10 -44.53
CA MET A 1 6.42 39.12 -44.72
C MET A 1 6.02 40.51 -45.19
N LYS A 2 5.01 40.64 -46.05
CA LYS A 2 4.56 41.96 -46.53
C LYS A 2 3.96 42.76 -45.36
N CYS A 3 4.35 44.04 -45.22
CA CYS A 3 3.73 44.90 -44.20
C CYS A 3 2.26 45.11 -44.55
N GLY A 4 1.36 44.78 -43.61
CA GLY A 4 -0.08 44.97 -43.80
C GLY A 4 -0.48 46.44 -43.92
N ASP A 5 0.20 47.32 -43.17
CA ASP A 5 -0.18 48.73 -43.06
C ASP A 5 0.14 49.56 -44.31
N CYS A 6 1.21 49.21 -45.03
CA CYS A 6 1.58 49.87 -46.30
C CYS A 6 1.46 48.94 -47.51
N ASN A 7 0.93 47.74 -47.33
CA ASN A 7 0.84 46.73 -48.39
C ASN A 7 2.15 46.55 -49.18
N GLY A 8 3.29 46.54 -48.50
CA GLY A 8 4.57 46.28 -49.18
C GLY A 8 5.26 47.51 -49.78
N SER A 9 4.61 48.68 -49.80
CA SER A 9 5.15 49.87 -50.46
C SER A 9 6.24 50.58 -49.66
N GLY A 10 6.30 50.36 -48.34
CA GLY A 10 7.16 51.12 -47.42
C GLY A 10 6.67 52.53 -47.13
N LYS A 11 5.60 52.99 -47.80
CA LYS A 11 5.09 54.36 -47.69
C LYS A 11 3.60 54.40 -47.40
N ARG A 12 3.18 55.38 -46.60
CA ARG A 12 1.76 55.70 -46.37
C ARG A 12 1.57 57.18 -46.62
N SER A 13 0.82 57.51 -47.67
CA SER A 13 0.56 58.91 -48.07
C SER A 13 1.85 59.74 -48.20
N GLU A 14 2.79 59.23 -49.00
CA GLU A 14 4.11 59.82 -49.28
C GLU A 14 5.11 59.85 -48.12
N GLU A 15 4.66 59.64 -46.88
CA GLU A 15 5.51 59.48 -45.70
C GLU A 15 6.00 58.03 -45.51
N GLU A 16 7.13 57.86 -44.83
CA GLU A 16 7.65 56.53 -44.48
C GLU A 16 6.71 55.81 -43.52
N CYS A 17 6.38 54.56 -43.85
CA CYS A 17 5.50 53.76 -42.99
C CYS A 17 6.21 53.42 -41.67
N MET A 18 5.77 54.03 -40.57
CA MET A 18 6.34 53.83 -39.23
C MET A 18 6.31 52.38 -38.74
N ASN A 19 5.34 51.58 -39.19
CA ASN A 19 5.24 50.18 -38.75
C ASN A 19 6.34 49.28 -39.36
N CYS A 20 6.84 49.62 -40.55
CA CYS A 20 7.94 48.89 -41.20
C CYS A 20 9.20 49.75 -41.40
N ASN A 21 9.24 50.97 -40.86
CA ASN A 21 10.29 51.97 -41.05
C ASN A 21 10.75 52.09 -42.51
N GLY A 22 9.80 52.27 -43.44
CA GLY A 22 10.14 52.45 -44.85
C GLY A 22 10.47 51.17 -45.63
N THR A 23 10.67 50.02 -44.97
CA THR A 23 11.16 48.80 -45.64
C THR A 23 10.10 48.03 -46.44
N GLY A 24 8.81 48.32 -46.23
CA GLY A 24 7.69 47.61 -46.85
C GLY A 24 7.49 46.17 -46.36
N SER A 25 8.37 45.65 -45.52
CA SER A 25 8.30 44.27 -45.05
C SER A 25 8.40 44.19 -43.53
N MET A 26 7.65 43.27 -42.95
CA MET A 26 7.79 42.90 -41.55
C MET A 26 8.62 41.63 -41.45
N GLY A 27 9.53 41.63 -40.48
CA GLY A 27 10.26 40.44 -40.09
C GLY A 27 9.31 39.30 -39.72
N CYS A 28 9.73 38.06 -39.98
CA CYS A 28 8.94 36.92 -39.54
C CYS A 28 8.91 36.88 -38.00
N ARG A 29 7.74 37.12 -37.38
CA ARG A 29 7.60 37.14 -35.91
C ARG A 29 7.79 35.77 -35.29
N THR A 30 7.49 34.70 -36.04
CA THR A 30 7.68 33.34 -35.56
C THR A 30 9.16 33.04 -35.38
N CYS A 31 10.02 33.32 -36.38
CA CYS A 31 11.46 33.02 -36.31
C CYS A 31 12.34 34.22 -35.98
N ASN A 32 11.74 35.37 -35.66
CA ASN A 32 12.43 36.64 -35.46
C ASN A 32 13.50 36.92 -36.54
N GLN A 33 13.15 36.68 -37.81
CA GLN A 33 14.03 36.89 -38.97
C GLN A 33 15.30 36.00 -39.00
N THR A 34 15.43 35.01 -38.13
CA THR A 34 16.57 34.08 -38.13
C THR A 34 16.43 32.95 -39.14
N ASN A 35 15.25 32.80 -39.76
CA ASN A 35 14.87 31.67 -40.64
C ASN A 35 15.01 30.28 -40.02
N VAL A 36 15.25 30.21 -38.71
CA VAL A 36 15.42 28.98 -37.95
C VAL A 36 14.42 28.97 -36.80
N GLN A 37 13.80 27.81 -36.57
CA GLN A 37 13.00 27.54 -35.38
C GLN A 37 13.73 26.52 -34.53
N THR A 38 14.04 26.89 -33.30
CA THR A 38 14.59 25.94 -32.35
C THR A 38 13.45 25.04 -31.88
N CYS A 39 13.60 23.72 -32.04
CA CYS A 39 12.61 22.77 -31.54
C CYS A 39 12.48 22.93 -30.01
N PRO A 40 11.28 23.24 -29.47
CA PRO A 40 11.12 23.47 -28.04
C PRO A 40 11.36 22.21 -27.20
N GLY A 41 11.13 21.02 -27.77
CA GLY A 41 11.31 19.75 -27.05
C GLY A 41 12.78 19.33 -26.87
N CYS A 42 13.65 19.65 -27.83
CA CYS A 42 15.08 19.28 -27.76
C CYS A 42 16.03 20.49 -27.67
N SER A 43 15.50 21.72 -27.66
CA SER A 43 16.25 22.97 -27.72
C SER A 43 17.32 22.98 -28.83
N GLY A 44 17.01 22.39 -29.98
CA GLY A 44 17.92 22.31 -31.13
C GLY A 44 19.02 21.24 -31.03
N LYS A 45 19.04 20.42 -29.96
CA LYS A 45 20.06 19.37 -29.76
C LYS A 45 19.80 18.08 -30.53
N GLY A 46 18.63 17.96 -31.18
CA GLY A 46 18.24 16.75 -31.91
C GLY A 46 17.93 15.54 -31.03
N GLN A 47 17.99 15.67 -29.71
CA GLN A 47 17.76 14.61 -28.73
C GLN A 47 16.85 15.10 -27.62
N VAL A 48 15.89 14.27 -27.22
CA VAL A 48 14.99 14.52 -26.09
C VAL A 48 15.26 13.42 -25.07
N MET A 49 15.50 13.80 -23.82
CA MET A 49 15.68 12.85 -22.74
C MET A 49 14.30 12.43 -22.22
N THR A 50 14.01 11.14 -22.28
CA THR A 50 12.81 10.55 -21.69
C THR A 50 13.24 9.51 -20.67
N PHE A 51 12.39 9.28 -19.67
CA PHE A 51 12.58 8.21 -18.70
C PHE A 51 11.24 7.54 -18.42
N ILE A 52 11.32 6.30 -17.96
CA ILE A 52 10.20 5.57 -17.38
C ILE A 52 10.51 5.48 -15.89
N GLU A 53 9.61 6.03 -15.06
CA GLU A 53 9.70 5.88 -13.62
C GLU A 53 8.81 4.73 -13.18
N LEU A 54 9.38 3.79 -12.43
CA LEU A 54 8.68 2.64 -11.88
C LEU A 54 8.76 2.69 -10.36
N THR A 55 7.61 2.82 -9.70
CA THR A 55 7.51 2.72 -8.24
C THR A 55 7.18 1.30 -7.86
N VAL A 56 8.11 0.61 -7.18
CA VAL A 56 7.92 -0.77 -6.70
C VAL A 56 7.63 -0.74 -5.20
N THR A 57 6.46 -1.25 -4.81
CA THR A 57 6.06 -1.36 -3.41
C THR A 57 6.10 -2.82 -2.96
N TRP A 58 6.83 -3.08 -1.87
CA TRP A 58 6.88 -4.39 -1.23
C TRP A 58 5.92 -4.42 -0.05
N LYS A 59 4.95 -5.34 -0.04
CA LYS A 59 3.97 -5.46 1.03
C LYS A 59 3.69 -6.91 1.36
N ASN A 60 3.62 -7.22 2.65
CA ASN A 60 3.10 -8.50 3.15
C ASN A 60 1.60 -8.34 3.43
N ASN A 61 0.78 -9.11 2.72
CA ASN A 61 -0.65 -9.19 3.00
C ASN A 61 -0.90 -10.37 3.93
N ILE A 62 -1.48 -10.08 5.09
CA ILE A 62 -1.67 -11.05 6.19
C ILE A 62 -3.15 -11.41 6.24
N TYR A 63 -3.42 -12.71 6.37
CA TYR A 63 -4.72 -13.27 6.69
C TYR A 63 -4.54 -14.13 7.94
N GLU A 64 -5.36 -13.88 8.96
CA GLU A 64 -5.32 -14.60 10.24
C GLU A 64 -6.71 -15.14 10.55
N PHE A 65 -6.76 -16.36 11.06
CA PHE A 65 -7.97 -17.02 11.50
C PHE A 65 -7.70 -17.69 12.84
N ILE A 66 -8.53 -17.36 13.83
CA ILE A 66 -8.54 -17.99 15.14
C ILE A 66 -9.92 -18.66 15.27
N PRO A 67 -9.98 -20.00 15.39
CA PRO A 67 -11.24 -20.69 15.66
C PRO A 67 -11.89 -20.14 16.94
N ASP A 68 -13.19 -19.91 16.91
CA ASP A 68 -13.95 -19.63 18.14
C ASP A 68 -14.15 -20.96 18.89
N HIS A 69 -13.57 -21.05 20.08
CA HIS A 69 -13.73 -22.20 20.97
C HIS A 69 -14.86 -22.02 21.99
N HIS A 70 -15.70 -20.99 21.82
CA HIS A 70 -16.79 -20.63 22.74
C HIS A 70 -16.32 -20.47 24.20
N SER A 71 -15.09 -19.97 24.37
CA SER A 71 -14.54 -19.65 25.68
C SER A 71 -14.99 -18.26 26.14
N GLU A 72 -15.01 -18.05 27.45
CA GLU A 72 -15.18 -16.70 28.05
C GLU A 72 -14.00 -15.76 27.75
N PHE A 73 -12.89 -16.31 27.23
CA PHE A 73 -11.69 -15.56 26.87
C PHE A 73 -11.89 -14.72 25.59
N PRO A 74 -11.53 -13.42 25.59
CA PRO A 74 -11.57 -12.59 24.39
C PRO A 74 -10.51 -13.00 23.35
N THR A 75 -10.95 -13.62 22.25
CA THR A 75 -10.06 -14.15 21.20
C THR A 75 -9.19 -13.09 20.52
N ASP A 76 -9.60 -11.82 20.50
CA ASP A 76 -8.78 -10.72 19.98
C ASP A 76 -7.45 -10.54 20.73
N LEU A 77 -7.33 -11.00 21.97
CA LEU A 77 -6.08 -10.95 22.73
C LEU A 77 -5.02 -11.87 22.12
N PHE A 78 -5.40 -12.91 21.39
CA PHE A 78 -4.45 -13.78 20.71
C PHE A 78 -3.65 -13.06 19.62
N LYS A 79 -4.16 -11.95 19.05
CA LYS A 79 -3.42 -11.14 18.07
C LYS A 79 -2.19 -10.44 18.68
N LYS A 80 -2.07 -10.42 20.01
CA LYS A 80 -0.98 -9.75 20.74
C LYS A 80 0.11 -10.70 21.22
N VAL A 81 -0.10 -12.01 21.08
CA VAL A 81 0.81 -13.05 21.56
C VAL A 81 1.21 -13.98 20.43
N THR A 82 2.20 -14.83 20.67
CA THR A 82 2.62 -15.83 19.69
C THR A 82 2.31 -17.25 20.15
N GLY A 83 2.16 -18.16 19.18
CA GLY A 83 1.95 -19.57 19.44
C GLY A 83 3.20 -20.43 19.18
N GLU A 84 3.06 -21.72 19.42
CA GLU A 84 3.99 -22.73 18.95
C GLU A 84 3.68 -23.09 17.50
N LYS A 85 4.68 -22.99 16.61
CA LYS A 85 4.49 -23.30 15.19
C LYS A 85 4.40 -24.79 14.97
N MET A 86 3.20 -25.27 14.65
CA MET A 86 2.92 -26.68 14.37
C MET A 86 3.16 -27.03 12.90
N TYR A 87 2.91 -26.07 12.02
CA TYR A 87 3.09 -26.22 10.58
C TYR A 87 3.59 -24.92 9.97
N VAL A 88 4.56 -25.02 9.08
CA VAL A 88 5.02 -23.89 8.26
C VAL A 88 5.36 -24.42 6.87
N ASP A 89 4.75 -23.84 5.86
CA ASP A 89 5.08 -24.08 4.45
C ASP A 89 5.23 -22.74 3.73
N GLU A 90 6.28 -22.62 2.92
CA GLU A 90 6.60 -21.39 2.21
C GLU A 90 6.99 -21.70 0.77
N GLN A 91 6.18 -21.21 -0.17
CA GLN A 91 6.33 -21.45 -1.60
C GLN A 91 5.98 -20.17 -2.38
N ILE A 92 6.12 -20.18 -3.70
CA ILE A 92 5.62 -19.06 -4.52
C ILE A 92 4.11 -18.93 -4.34
N LEU A 93 3.42 -20.07 -4.35
CA LEU A 93 1.99 -20.21 -4.12
C LEU A 93 1.80 -21.48 -3.27
N VAL A 94 1.28 -21.34 -2.06
CA VAL A 94 1.06 -22.49 -1.17
C VAL A 94 -0.30 -23.12 -1.46
N PRO A 95 -0.40 -24.46 -1.45
CA PRO A 95 -1.70 -25.13 -1.50
C PRO A 95 -2.45 -24.91 -0.18
N PRO A 96 -3.79 -25.04 -0.17
CA PRO A 96 -4.52 -25.12 1.08
C PRO A 96 -4.13 -26.39 1.85
N VAL A 97 -4.09 -26.29 3.17
CA VAL A 97 -3.92 -27.42 4.08
C VAL A 97 -5.13 -28.34 3.95
N ILE A 98 -4.85 -29.62 3.78
CA ILE A 98 -5.85 -30.70 3.70
C ILE A 98 -5.59 -31.71 4.82
N ASN A 99 -6.64 -32.39 5.27
CA ASN A 99 -6.56 -33.45 6.29
C ASN A 99 -6.01 -32.99 7.65
N PHE A 100 -6.08 -31.71 7.97
CA PHE A 100 -5.84 -31.25 9.33
C PHE A 100 -6.93 -31.81 10.25
N PRO A 101 -6.62 -32.28 11.48
CA PRO A 101 -7.61 -32.88 12.38
C PRO A 101 -8.83 -31.99 12.66
N GLU A 102 -8.61 -30.68 12.71
CA GLU A 102 -9.65 -29.67 12.90
C GLU A 102 -10.26 -29.24 11.53
N PRO A 103 -11.54 -29.55 11.23
CA PRO A 103 -12.13 -29.26 9.92
C PRO A 103 -12.22 -27.76 9.62
N SER A 104 -12.40 -26.92 10.64
CA SER A 104 -12.48 -25.46 10.51
C SER A 104 -11.18 -24.87 9.94
N ILE A 105 -10.03 -25.48 10.25
CA ILE A 105 -8.72 -25.09 9.73
C ILE A 105 -8.59 -25.44 8.25
N ASN A 106 -9.05 -26.62 7.82
CA ASN A 106 -9.04 -27.00 6.40
C ASN A 106 -9.89 -26.03 5.56
N GLN A 107 -11.10 -25.71 6.04
CA GLN A 107 -12.00 -24.79 5.35
C GLN A 107 -11.41 -23.38 5.29
N ASN A 108 -10.91 -22.85 6.41
CA ASN A 108 -10.32 -21.52 6.43
C ASN A 108 -9.03 -21.44 5.63
N SER A 109 -8.22 -22.50 5.60
CA SER A 109 -7.06 -22.56 4.73
C SER A 109 -7.45 -22.43 3.26
N GLN A 110 -8.55 -23.06 2.83
CA GLN A 110 -9.05 -22.92 1.46
C GLN A 110 -9.51 -21.49 1.19
N THR A 111 -10.29 -20.91 2.11
CA THR A 111 -10.76 -19.52 2.01
C THR A 111 -9.60 -18.52 1.97
N ALA A 112 -8.59 -18.66 2.83
CA ALA A 112 -7.42 -17.78 2.89
C ALA A 112 -6.66 -17.74 1.56
N VAL A 113 -6.42 -18.93 1.00
CA VAL A 113 -5.73 -19.08 -0.29
C VAL A 113 -6.56 -18.46 -1.42
N GLN A 114 -7.86 -18.77 -1.51
CA GLN A 114 -8.75 -18.19 -2.51
C GLN A 114 -8.88 -16.66 -2.39
N GLN A 115 -8.92 -16.14 -1.16
CA GLN A 115 -8.98 -14.71 -0.90
C GLN A 115 -7.72 -14.01 -1.40
N HIS A 116 -6.53 -14.54 -1.11
CA HIS A 116 -5.29 -13.97 -1.62
C HIS A 116 -5.24 -13.97 -3.16
N TYR A 117 -5.66 -15.05 -3.81
CA TYR A 117 -5.73 -15.10 -5.27
C TYR A 117 -6.69 -14.04 -5.82
N SER A 118 -7.92 -14.01 -5.33
CA SER A 118 -8.95 -13.09 -5.84
C SER A 118 -8.63 -11.61 -5.60
N GLN A 119 -8.00 -11.27 -4.47
CA GLN A 119 -7.70 -9.88 -4.12
C GLN A 119 -6.43 -9.35 -4.79
N TYR A 120 -5.39 -10.17 -4.92
CA TYR A 120 -4.06 -9.66 -5.28
C TYR A 120 -3.57 -10.07 -6.67
N MET A 121 -4.09 -11.14 -7.26
CA MET A 121 -3.52 -11.68 -8.52
C MET A 121 -3.67 -10.74 -9.73
N SER A 122 -4.65 -9.84 -9.71
CA SER A 122 -4.88 -8.86 -10.78
C SER A 122 -4.09 -7.56 -10.64
N THR A 123 -3.63 -7.22 -9.43
CA THR A 123 -3.03 -5.92 -9.11
C THR A 123 -1.57 -6.02 -8.65
N CYS A 124 -1.13 -7.19 -8.22
CA CYS A 124 0.17 -7.42 -7.63
C CYS A 124 0.75 -8.76 -8.09
N ARG A 125 2.08 -8.86 -8.11
CA ARG A 125 2.77 -10.14 -8.28
C ARG A 125 3.07 -10.75 -6.92
N ILE A 126 2.54 -11.94 -6.66
CA ILE A 126 2.91 -12.73 -5.47
C ILE A 126 4.30 -13.32 -5.71
N LEU A 127 5.28 -12.91 -4.88
CA LEU A 127 6.63 -13.47 -4.94
C LEU A 127 6.79 -14.72 -4.07
N LYS A 128 6.16 -14.69 -2.89
CA LYS A 128 6.15 -15.76 -1.92
C LYS A 128 4.85 -15.70 -1.12
N GLN A 129 4.43 -16.86 -0.68
CA GLN A 129 3.32 -17.04 0.24
C GLN A 129 3.76 -18.03 1.32
N ARG A 130 3.40 -17.73 2.56
CA ARG A 130 3.68 -18.58 3.72
C ARG A 130 2.37 -18.98 4.38
N HIS A 131 2.20 -20.27 4.58
CA HIS A 131 1.14 -20.83 5.39
C HIS A 131 1.72 -21.24 6.73
N SER A 132 1.11 -20.83 7.83
CA SER A 132 1.51 -21.26 9.17
C SER A 132 0.30 -21.63 10.01
N ILE A 133 0.41 -22.72 10.75
CA ILE A 133 -0.55 -23.10 11.81
C ILE A 133 0.21 -23.00 13.12
N GLU A 134 -0.32 -22.19 14.02
CA GLU A 134 0.24 -21.99 15.36
C GLU A 134 -0.73 -22.55 16.41
N TRP A 135 -0.17 -23.27 17.37
CA TRP A 135 -0.89 -23.69 18.56
C TRP A 135 -0.72 -22.61 19.65
N LEU A 136 -1.84 -22.06 20.10
CA LEU A 136 -1.87 -21.03 21.13
C LEU A 136 -2.29 -21.64 22.46
N PRO A 137 -1.41 -21.71 23.47
CA PRO A 137 -1.81 -22.17 24.80
C PRO A 137 -2.81 -21.19 25.41
N LEU A 138 -3.85 -21.74 26.03
CA LEU A 138 -4.82 -21.00 26.85
C LEU A 138 -5.15 -21.85 28.07
N THR A 139 -4.91 -21.31 29.25
CA THR A 139 -5.20 -21.96 30.53
C THR A 139 -6.08 -21.06 31.37
N LYS A 140 -7.27 -21.54 31.77
CA LYS A 140 -8.10 -20.88 32.79
C LYS A 140 -7.68 -21.37 34.16
N VAL A 141 -7.35 -20.43 35.05
CA VAL A 141 -7.01 -20.73 36.44
C VAL A 141 -8.13 -20.22 37.32
N GLU A 142 -8.80 -21.15 37.99
CA GLU A 142 -9.84 -20.85 38.98
C GLU A 142 -9.25 -20.96 40.39
N TYR A 143 -9.54 -19.98 41.25
CA TYR A 143 -8.98 -19.93 42.59
C TYR A 143 -9.96 -19.31 43.59
N MET A 144 -9.69 -19.54 44.88
CA MET A 144 -10.42 -18.92 45.97
C MET A 144 -9.55 -17.90 46.68
N TRP A 145 -10.10 -16.71 46.90
CA TRP A 145 -9.46 -15.65 47.67
C TRP A 145 -10.45 -15.07 48.68
N ARG A 146 -10.11 -15.11 49.97
CA ARG A 146 -10.97 -14.64 51.08
C ARG A 146 -12.41 -15.18 51.01
N GLY A 147 -12.56 -16.45 50.65
CA GLY A 147 -13.86 -17.13 50.55
C GLY A 147 -14.69 -16.80 49.30
N LYS A 148 -14.17 -16.00 48.37
CA LYS A 148 -14.79 -15.72 47.06
C LYS A 148 -14.03 -16.43 45.94
N ARG A 149 -14.74 -16.88 44.91
CA ARG A 149 -14.16 -17.48 43.70
C ARG A 149 -13.75 -16.39 42.72
N TYR A 150 -12.61 -16.61 42.08
CA TYR A 150 -12.03 -15.74 41.07
C TYR A 150 -11.37 -16.60 39.99
N ASP A 151 -11.13 -15.98 38.84
CA ASP A 151 -10.47 -16.62 37.72
C ASP A 151 -9.61 -15.64 36.92
N TYR A 152 -8.62 -16.21 36.25
CA TYR A 152 -7.81 -15.53 35.26
C TYR A 152 -7.39 -16.52 34.17
N PHE A 153 -6.99 -15.97 33.03
CA PHE A 153 -6.47 -16.70 31.90
C PHE A 153 -4.98 -16.44 31.75
N VAL A 154 -4.22 -17.50 31.50
CA VAL A 154 -2.83 -17.43 31.01
C VAL A 154 -2.84 -17.86 29.56
N TYR A 155 -2.29 -17.05 28.68
CA TYR A 155 -2.39 -17.26 27.24
C TYR A 155 -1.12 -16.88 26.48
N GLY A 156 -0.95 -17.48 25.31
CA GLY A 156 0.22 -17.26 24.47
C GLY A 156 1.48 -17.90 25.02
N LYS A 157 2.50 -18.02 24.17
CA LYS A 157 3.80 -18.56 24.56
C LYS A 157 4.51 -17.70 25.61
N GLU A 158 4.19 -16.41 25.62
CA GLU A 158 4.69 -15.42 26.55
C GLU A 158 4.11 -15.56 27.96
N ASN A 159 3.05 -16.38 28.14
CA ASN A 159 2.29 -16.51 29.39
C ASN A 159 1.68 -15.18 29.84
N GLU A 160 1.10 -14.42 28.91
CA GLU A 160 0.36 -13.21 29.22
C GLU A 160 -0.85 -13.53 30.09
N VAL A 161 -1.23 -12.59 30.95
CA VAL A 161 -2.31 -12.78 31.93
C VAL A 161 -3.48 -11.86 31.62
N TYR A 162 -4.68 -12.43 31.58
CA TYR A 162 -5.93 -11.69 31.43
C TYR A 162 -6.90 -12.03 32.56
N THR A 163 -7.51 -11.02 33.18
CA THR A 163 -8.58 -11.21 34.16
C THR A 163 -9.49 -10.00 34.18
N ASP A 164 -10.80 -10.25 34.21
CA ASP A 164 -11.82 -9.20 34.38
C ASP A 164 -12.08 -8.88 35.86
N ASN A 165 -11.76 -9.82 36.75
CA ASN A 165 -12.21 -9.81 38.13
C ASN A 165 -11.05 -9.91 39.12
N TYR A 166 -9.97 -9.16 38.91
CA TYR A 166 -8.83 -9.18 39.84
C TYR A 166 -9.25 -8.79 41.28
N PRO A 167 -8.91 -9.61 42.30
CA PRO A 167 -9.46 -9.50 43.67
C PRO A 167 -8.97 -8.26 44.44
N GLN A 168 -7.85 -7.66 44.03
CA GLN A 168 -7.29 -6.48 44.66
C GLN A 168 -7.18 -5.35 43.64
N LYS A 169 -8.22 -4.54 43.49
CA LYS A 169 -8.14 -3.29 42.72
C LYS A 169 -7.21 -2.33 43.46
N CYS A 170 -5.91 -2.37 43.14
CA CYS A 170 -4.96 -1.42 43.69
C CYS A 170 -5.31 -0.03 43.14
N CYS A 171 -5.55 0.95 44.01
CA CYS A 171 -5.84 2.34 43.65
C CYS A 171 -4.57 3.08 43.18
N CYS A 172 -3.77 2.46 42.32
CA CYS A 172 -2.55 3.05 41.79
C CYS A 172 -2.69 3.11 40.27
N ALA A 173 -3.33 4.18 39.80
CA ALA A 173 -3.08 4.69 38.46
C ALA A 173 -1.59 5.02 38.38
N VAL A 174 -0.84 4.26 37.58
CA VAL A 174 0.46 4.73 37.12
C VAL A 174 0.20 5.34 35.75
N MET A 175 0.38 6.65 35.73
CA MET A 175 0.27 7.56 34.59
C MET A 175 1.32 7.26 33.53
#